data_AF-A0A7W7U9F1-F1
#
_entry.id   AF-A0A7W7U9F1-F1
#
_cell.length_a   1.000
_cell.length_b   1.000
_cell.length_c   1.000
_cell.angle_alpha   90.00
_cell.angle_beta   90.00
_cell.angle_gamma   90.00
#
_symmetry.space_group_name_H-M   'P 1'
#
loop_
_entity.id
_entity.type
_entity.pdbx_description
1 polymer ?
#
loop_
_entity_poly.entity_id
_entity_poly.type
_entity_poly.pdbx_seq_one_letter_code
_entity_poly.pdbx_strand_id
1 'polypeptide(L)'
;MSTIPTPADVFRRPARPALAPEPHNPVADPPFRSLWEQGINGSKLLVNTKLVALTLATHADWATGHIPDDAQPRLGRLVDLTRVDVGLVVVSLNVLEQRGWITRTDRRRRWNVADVQLAIPGPIMRRLLKKART
;
A
#
# COMPACT_ATOMS: atom_id res chain seq x y z
N MET A 1 -16.54 -34.91 -1.81
CA MET A 1 -15.09 -35.13 -1.99
C MET A 1 -14.41 -33.77 -2.01
N SER A 2 -13.73 -33.37 -0.94
CA SER A 2 -13.01 -32.09 -0.87
C SER A 2 -11.61 -32.29 -1.45
N THR A 3 -11.36 -31.74 -2.63
CA THR A 3 -10.07 -31.80 -3.31
C THR A 3 -9.13 -30.78 -2.66
N ILE A 4 -8.10 -31.28 -1.98
CA ILE A 4 -7.01 -30.45 -1.47
C ILE A 4 -6.25 -29.89 -2.69
N PRO A 5 -6.13 -28.56 -2.84
CA PRO A 5 -5.45 -27.97 -3.97
C PRO A 5 -3.98 -28.37 -4.00
N THR A 6 -3.48 -28.73 -5.18
CA THR A 6 -2.06 -29.04 -5.37
C THR A 6 -1.24 -27.75 -5.38
N PRO A 7 0.09 -27.82 -5.11
CA PRO A 7 0.96 -26.65 -5.25
C PRO A 7 0.84 -25.97 -6.63
N ALA A 8 0.68 -26.76 -7.69
CA ALA A 8 0.48 -26.24 -9.05
C ALA A 8 -0.82 -25.42 -9.21
N ASP A 9 -1.89 -25.79 -8.50
CA ASP A 9 -3.16 -25.05 -8.52
C ASP A 9 -3.05 -23.70 -7.81
N VAL A 10 -2.20 -23.62 -6.78
CA VAL A 10 -1.90 -22.36 -6.09
C VAL A 10 -1.13 -21.42 -7.01
N PHE A 11 -0.14 -21.91 -7.77
CA PHE A 11 0.64 -21.11 -8.72
C PHE A 11 -0.17 -20.64 -9.93
N ARG A 12 -1.17 -21.41 -10.37
CA ARG A 12 -2.06 -21.05 -11.49
C ARG A 12 -3.18 -20.10 -11.11
N ARG A 13 -3.35 -19.79 -9.82
CA ARG A 13 -4.43 -18.91 -9.38
C ARG A 13 -4.22 -17.51 -9.97
N PRO A 14 -5.16 -16.98 -10.78
CA PRO A 14 -5.00 -15.65 -11.34
C PRO A 14 -4.88 -14.65 -10.20
N ALA A 15 -3.83 -13.83 -10.25
CA ALA A 15 -3.69 -12.71 -9.33
C ALA A 15 -4.97 -11.88 -9.41
N ARG A 16 -5.59 -11.60 -8.26
CA ARG A 16 -6.75 -10.70 -8.25
C ARG A 16 -6.31 -9.38 -8.90
N PRO A 17 -7.07 -8.85 -9.87
CA PRO A 17 -6.71 -7.59 -10.49
C PRO A 17 -6.56 -6.53 -9.39
N ALA A 18 -5.46 -5.79 -9.45
CA ALA A 18 -5.24 -4.66 -8.56
C ALA A 18 -6.47 -3.74 -8.70
N LEU A 19 -7.12 -3.45 -7.58
CA LEU A 19 -8.21 -2.47 -7.57
C LEU A 19 -7.60 -1.15 -8.01
N ALA A 20 -8.02 -0.64 -9.16
CA ALA A 20 -7.52 0.63 -9.66
C ALA A 20 -7.71 1.70 -8.56
N PRO A 21 -6.66 2.49 -8.26
CA PRO A 21 -6.80 3.60 -7.34
C PRO A 21 -7.81 4.58 -7.91
N GLU A 22 -8.66 5.11 -7.03
CA GLU A 22 -9.66 6.10 -7.43
C GLU A 22 -9.03 7.50 -7.39
N PRO A 23 -9.36 8.40 -8.33
CA PRO A 23 -8.80 9.75 -8.34
C PRO A 23 -9.14 10.49 -7.05
N HIS A 24 -8.15 11.20 -6.50
CA HIS A 24 -8.34 12.08 -5.36
C HIS A 24 -8.30 13.54 -5.83
N ASN A 25 -9.26 14.36 -5.38
CA ASN A 25 -9.25 15.79 -5.64
C ASN A 25 -8.75 16.54 -4.40
N PRO A 26 -7.49 17.04 -4.39
CA PRO A 26 -6.91 17.68 -3.20
C PRO A 26 -7.62 18.99 -2.79
N VAL A 27 -8.45 19.57 -3.66
CA VAL A 27 -9.22 20.79 -3.36
C VAL A 27 -10.56 20.48 -2.69
N ALA A 28 -11.18 19.35 -3.03
CA ALA A 28 -12.55 19.02 -2.62
C ALA A 28 -12.63 17.89 -1.57
N ASP A 29 -11.61 17.05 -1.50
CA ASP A 29 -11.57 15.88 -0.62
C ASP A 29 -10.71 16.16 0.63
N PRO A 30 -10.93 15.42 1.74
CA PRO A 30 -10.03 15.47 2.88
C PRO A 30 -8.60 15.06 2.52
N PRO A 31 -7.57 15.52 3.24
CA PRO A 31 -6.18 15.23 2.92
C PRO A 31 -5.91 13.75 2.66
N PHE A 32 -5.26 13.43 1.55
CA PHE A 32 -5.07 12.05 1.10
C PHE A 32 -4.43 11.18 2.17
N ARG A 33 -3.38 11.68 2.85
CA ARG A 33 -2.67 10.92 3.88
C ARG A 33 -3.58 10.55 5.04
N SER A 34 -4.47 11.44 5.46
CA SER A 34 -5.47 11.15 6.51
C SER A 34 -6.41 10.02 6.10
N LEU A 35 -6.96 10.07 4.88
CA LEU A 35 -7.81 9.00 4.35
C LEU A 35 -7.05 7.68 4.25
N TRP A 36 -5.80 7.74 3.80
CA TRP A 36 -4.94 6.57 3.64
C TRP A 36 -4.65 5.89 4.98
N GLU A 37 -4.23 6.65 6.00
CA GLU A 37 -3.96 6.15 7.35
C GLU A 37 -5.23 5.54 7.99
N GLN A 38 -6.39 6.19 7.83
CA GLN A 38 -7.68 5.62 8.24
C GLN A 38 -7.98 4.29 7.53
N GLY A 39 -7.71 4.24 6.22
CA GLY A 39 -7.87 3.04 5.40
C GLY A 39 -6.99 1.88 5.88
N ILE A 40 -5.70 2.15 6.12
CA ILE A 40 -4.74 1.16 6.63
C ILE A 40 -5.14 0.67 8.02
N ASN A 41 -5.49 1.57 8.94
CA ASN A 41 -5.90 1.21 10.29
C ASN A 41 -7.16 0.34 10.28
N GLY A 42 -8.16 0.68 9.46
CA GLY A 42 -9.39 -0.08 9.28
C GLY A 42 -9.27 -1.35 8.41
N SER A 43 -8.10 -1.64 7.85
CA SER A 43 -7.87 -2.82 7.00
C SER A 43 -7.63 -4.10 7.81
N LYS A 44 -7.79 -5.25 7.14
CA LYS A 44 -7.41 -6.58 7.66
C LYS A 44 -5.94 -6.94 7.33
N LEU A 45 -5.07 -5.95 7.14
CA LEU A 45 -3.63 -6.20 6.95
C LEU A 45 -3.00 -6.70 8.25
N LEU A 46 -1.92 -7.49 8.12
CA LEU A 46 -1.12 -7.92 9.27
C LEU A 46 -0.44 -6.73 9.93
N VAL A 47 -0.15 -6.86 11.24
CA VAL A 47 0.44 -5.77 12.05
C VAL A 47 1.72 -5.22 11.43
N ASN A 48 2.66 -6.08 11.03
CA ASN A 48 3.91 -5.65 10.39
C ASN A 48 3.67 -4.93 9.05
N THR A 49 2.68 -5.38 8.27
CA THR A 49 2.31 -4.71 7.03
C THR A 49 1.69 -3.34 7.29
N LYS A 50 0.89 -3.19 8.35
CA LYS A 50 0.38 -1.88 8.79
C LYS A 50 1.52 -0.98 9.26
N LEU A 51 2.50 -1.50 10.00
CA LEU A 51 3.66 -0.72 10.44
C LEU A 51 4.47 -0.18 9.26
N VAL A 52 4.81 -1.04 8.29
CA VAL A 52 5.50 -0.62 7.06
C VAL A 52 4.67 0.42 6.30
N ALA A 53 3.36 0.20 6.19
CA ALA A 53 2.44 1.13 5.56
C ALA A 53 2.46 2.50 6.26
N LEU A 54 2.21 2.56 7.56
CA LEU A 54 2.20 3.83 8.30
C LEU A 54 3.56 4.54 8.29
N THR A 55 4.65 3.77 8.23
CA THR A 55 6.00 4.34 8.04
C THR A 55 6.14 4.97 6.66
N LEU A 56 5.62 4.36 5.58
CA LEU A 56 5.59 5.01 4.26
C LEU A 56 4.83 6.35 4.31
N ALA A 57 3.73 6.41 5.04
CA ALA A 57 2.94 7.62 5.17
C ALA A 57 3.70 8.78 5.84
N THR A 58 4.67 8.53 6.72
CA THR A 58 5.46 9.61 7.33
C THR A 58 6.34 10.35 6.31
N HIS A 59 6.61 9.75 5.15
CA HIS A 59 7.39 10.34 4.06
C HIS A 59 6.52 10.96 2.95
N ALA A 60 5.20 10.76 3.01
CA ALA A 60 4.28 11.25 2.02
C ALA A 60 3.78 12.66 2.34
N ASP A 61 3.60 13.46 1.29
CA ASP A 61 2.90 14.73 1.34
C ASP A 61 1.48 14.55 1.88
N TRP A 62 1.08 15.50 2.73
CA TRP A 62 -0.18 15.42 3.47
C TRP A 62 -1.41 15.45 2.56
N ALA A 63 -1.38 16.33 1.55
CA ALA A 63 -2.52 16.58 0.69
C ALA A 63 -2.62 15.54 -0.43
N THR A 64 -1.50 15.17 -1.04
CA THR A 64 -1.48 14.37 -2.28
C THR A 64 -1.14 12.90 -2.06
N GLY A 65 -0.50 12.55 -0.93
CA GLY A 65 0.05 11.20 -0.73
C GLY A 65 1.28 10.90 -1.57
N HIS A 66 1.81 11.89 -2.29
CA HIS A 66 3.05 11.75 -3.05
C HIS A 66 4.23 11.64 -2.08
N ILE A 67 5.11 10.66 -2.27
CA ILE A 67 6.43 10.60 -1.60
C ILE A 67 7.49 11.22 -2.53
N PRO A 68 8.07 12.39 -2.20
CA PRO A 68 9.13 13.02 -2.99
C PRO A 68 10.34 12.10 -3.19
N ASP A 69 11.07 12.28 -4.30
CA ASP A 69 12.19 11.41 -4.68
C ASP A 69 13.31 11.36 -3.62
N ASP A 70 13.60 12.50 -2.97
CA ASP A 70 14.58 12.63 -1.88
C ASP A 70 14.06 12.06 -0.55
N ALA A 71 12.75 11.92 -0.41
CA ALA A 71 12.08 11.39 0.77
C ALA A 71 11.78 9.88 0.67
N GLN A 72 11.98 9.23 -0.49
CA GLN A 72 11.67 7.82 -0.72
C GLN A 72 12.36 6.90 0.32
N PRO A 73 11.62 6.29 1.25
CA PRO A 73 12.18 5.34 2.19
C PRO A 73 12.30 4.01 1.46
N ARG A 74 13.34 3.88 0.64
CA ARG A 74 13.67 2.61 -0.05
C ARG A 74 13.91 1.50 0.98
N LEU A 75 14.00 0.25 0.52
CA LEU A 75 14.02 -0.94 1.39
C LEU A 75 14.94 -0.83 2.62
N GLY A 76 16.20 -0.41 2.44
CA GLY A 76 17.14 -0.29 3.56
C GLY A 76 16.65 0.66 4.66
N ARG A 77 16.16 1.84 4.27
CA ARG A 77 15.62 2.82 5.20
C ARG A 77 14.34 2.32 5.88
N LEU A 78 13.47 1.59 5.19
CA LEU A 78 12.29 0.99 5.80
C LEU A 78 12.65 -0.05 6.87
N VAL A 79 13.65 -0.88 6.61
CA VAL A 79 14.17 -1.84 7.61
C VAL A 79 14.66 -1.10 8.85
N ASP A 80 15.44 -0.04 8.66
CA ASP A 80 15.98 0.76 9.77
C ASP A 80 14.88 1.44 10.61
N LEU A 81 13.89 2.03 9.94
CA LEU A 81 12.79 2.76 10.59
C LEU A 81 11.80 1.83 11.30
N THR A 82 11.49 0.68 10.70
CA THR A 82 10.50 -0.25 11.24
C THR A 82 11.09 -1.28 12.18
N ARG A 83 12.41 -1.51 12.13
CA ARG A 83 13.13 -2.62 12.81
C ARG A 83 12.56 -3.99 12.47
N VAL A 84 11.88 -4.11 11.32
CA VAL A 84 11.36 -5.37 10.80
C VAL A 84 12.41 -6.01 9.90
N ASP A 85 12.50 -7.34 9.92
CA ASP A 85 13.36 -8.10 9.02
C ASP A 85 13.13 -7.73 7.54
N VAL A 86 14.21 -7.72 6.76
CA VAL A 86 14.20 -7.34 5.34
C VAL A 86 13.22 -8.16 4.52
N GLY A 87 13.13 -9.47 4.77
CA GLY A 87 12.19 -10.36 4.08
C GLY A 87 10.74 -10.00 4.39
N LEU A 88 10.43 -9.68 5.65
CA LEU A 88 9.09 -9.23 6.05
C LEU A 88 8.71 -7.86 5.49
N VAL A 89 9.67 -6.94 5.34
CA VAL A 89 9.43 -5.65 4.67
C VAL A 89 9.10 -5.89 3.19
N VAL A 90 9.88 -6.72 2.49
CA VAL A 90 9.62 -7.08 1.08
C VAL A 90 8.25 -7.73 0.92
N VAL A 91 7.89 -8.69 1.78
CA VAL A 91 6.55 -9.32 1.78
C VAL A 91 5.46 -8.28 2.01
N SER A 92 5.66 -7.36 2.97
CA SER A 92 4.69 -6.30 3.27
C SER A 92 4.50 -5.35 2.08
N LEU A 93 5.58 -4.93 1.43
CA LEU A 93 5.53 -4.08 0.23
C LEU A 93 4.80 -4.78 -0.92
N ASN A 94 5.08 -6.07 -1.15
CA ASN A 94 4.36 -6.87 -2.15
C ASN A 94 2.86 -6.95 -1.84
N VAL A 95 2.48 -7.17 -0.57
CA VAL A 95 1.07 -7.23 -0.15
C VAL A 95 0.38 -5.88 -0.33
N LEU A 96 1.05 -4.77 0.02
CA LEU A 96 0.52 -3.42 -0.17
C LEU A 96 0.30 -3.12 -1.66
N GLU A 97 1.28 -3.44 -2.51
CA GLU A 97 1.17 -3.24 -3.96
C GLU A 97 0.04 -4.10 -4.56
N GLN A 98 0.00 -5.40 -4.24
CA GLN A 98 -1.02 -6.32 -4.74
C GLN A 98 -2.44 -5.92 -4.31
N ARG A 99 -2.59 -5.32 -3.13
CA ARG A 99 -3.88 -4.85 -2.62
C ARG A 99 -4.23 -3.43 -3.04
N GLY A 100 -3.35 -2.74 -3.77
CA GLY A 100 -3.58 -1.39 -4.28
C GLY A 100 -3.41 -0.27 -3.23
N TRP A 101 -2.66 -0.53 -2.16
CA TRP A 101 -2.34 0.49 -1.14
C TRP A 101 -1.12 1.34 -1.49
N ILE A 102 -0.29 0.84 -2.41
CA ILE A 102 0.82 1.58 -3.00
C ILE A 102 0.90 1.26 -4.49
N THR A 103 1.49 2.16 -5.25
CA THR A 103 1.91 1.91 -6.63
C THR A 103 3.42 2.08 -6.73
N ARG A 104 4.01 1.42 -7.72
CA ARG A 104 5.43 1.55 -8.07
C ARG A 104 5.55 2.27 -9.38
N THR A 105 6.51 3.17 -9.49
CA THR A 105 6.82 3.85 -10.77
C THR A 105 7.28 2.83 -11.82
N ASP A 106 8.11 1.86 -11.42
CA ASP A 106 8.54 0.75 -12.27
C ASP A 106 8.52 -0.57 -11.49
N ARG A 107 7.69 -1.52 -11.92
CA ARG A 107 7.52 -2.85 -11.29
C ARG A 107 8.73 -3.76 -11.48
N ARG A 108 9.56 -3.53 -12.52
CA ARG A 108 10.73 -4.35 -12.82
C ARG A 108 11.91 -4.06 -11.91
N ARG A 109 11.94 -2.87 -11.28
CA ARG A 109 12.99 -2.51 -10.33
C ARG A 109 12.98 -3.43 -9.11
N ARG A 110 14.08 -3.47 -8.39
CA ARG A 110 14.15 -4.16 -7.09
C ARG A 110 13.74 -3.18 -5.98
N TRP A 111 13.22 -3.69 -4.87
CA TRP A 111 12.73 -2.87 -3.75
C TRP A 111 13.79 -1.95 -3.12
N ASN A 112 15.08 -2.25 -3.29
CA ASN A 112 16.17 -1.38 -2.84
C ASN A 112 16.27 -0.07 -3.63
N VAL A 113 15.69 0.03 -4.82
CA VAL A 113 15.76 1.20 -5.71
C VAL A 113 14.40 1.57 -6.31
N ALA A 114 13.34 0.91 -5.87
CA ALA A 114 11.99 1.18 -6.37
C ALA A 114 11.40 2.37 -5.61
N ASP A 115 10.95 3.36 -6.36
CA ASP A 115 10.20 4.47 -5.82
C ASP A 115 8.71 4.09 -5.78
N VAL A 116 8.03 4.50 -4.72
CA VAL A 116 6.64 4.13 -4.44
C VAL A 116 5.80 5.36 -4.18
N GLN A 117 4.50 5.23 -4.45
CA GLN A 117 3.50 6.25 -4.16
C GLN A 117 2.36 5.63 -3.35
N LEU A 118 1.75 6.42 -2.48
CA LEU A 118 0.57 5.97 -1.75
C LEU A 118 -0.62 5.86 -2.70
N ALA A 119 -1.45 4.84 -2.48
CA ALA A 119 -2.67 4.61 -3.23
C ALA A 119 -3.78 4.15 -2.29
N ILE A 120 -5.04 4.46 -2.62
CA ILE A 120 -6.20 3.92 -1.92
C ILE A 120 -7.02 3.12 -2.91
N PRO A 121 -7.33 1.83 -2.63
CA PRO A 121 -8.22 1.05 -3.48
C PRO A 121 -9.58 1.72 -3.63
N GLY A 122 -10.09 1.86 -4.87
CA GLY A 122 -11.29 2.68 -5.12
C GLY A 122 -12.53 2.35 -4.26
N PRO A 123 -12.92 1.08 -4.06
CA PRO A 123 -14.02 0.75 -3.15
C PRO A 123 -13.82 1.26 -1.72
N ILE A 124 -12.57 1.34 -1.25
CA ILE A 124 -12.22 1.87 0.06
C ILE A 124 -12.27 3.39 0.04
N MET A 125 -11.73 4.04 -1.00
CA MET A 125 -11.78 5.49 -1.17
C MET A 125 -13.22 6.01 -1.11
N ARG A 126 -14.13 5.44 -1.92
CA ARG A 126 -15.56 5.82 -1.89
C ARG A 126 -16.20 5.70 -0.52
N ARG A 127 -15.86 4.64 0.21
CA ARG A 127 -16.37 4.43 1.57
C ARG A 127 -15.83 5.48 2.54
N LEU A 128 -14.55 5.82 2.45
CA LEU A 128 -13.90 6.83 3.30
C LEU A 128 -14.46 8.23 3.01
N LEU A 129 -14.59 8.62 1.74
CA LEU A 129 -15.18 9.90 1.34
C LEU A 129 -16.63 10.02 1.80
N LYS A 130 -17.43 8.96 1.67
CA LYS A 130 -18.80 8.94 2.22
C LYS A 130 -18.82 9.18 3.72
N LYS A 131 -17.92 8.52 4.46
CA LYS A 131 -17.81 8.68 5.92
C LYS A 131 -17.37 10.08 6.32
N ALA A 132 -16.47 10.71 5.56
CA ALA A 132 -15.98 12.06 5.86
C ALA A 132 -17.02 13.17 5.62
N ARG A 133 -18.07 12.89 4.85
CA ARG A 133 -19.18 13.82 4.56
C ARG A 133 -20.35 13.70 5.54
N THR A 134 -20.33 12.70 6.42
CA THR A 134 -21.38 12.43 7.41
C THR A 134 -20.92 12.91 8.77
#